data_AF-A0A7Y2BH40-F1
#
_entry.id   AF-A0A7Y2BH40-F1
#
_cell.length_a   1.000
_cell.length_b   1.000
_cell.length_c   1.000
_cell.angle_alpha   90.00
_cell.angle_beta   90.00
_cell.angle_gamma   90.00
#
_symmetry.space_group_name_H-M   'P 1'
#
loop_
_entity.id
_entity.type
_entity.pdbx_description
1 polymer ?
#
loop_
_entity_poly.entity_id
_entity_poly.type
_entity_poly.pdbx_seq_one_letter_code
_entity_poly.pdbx_strand_id
1 'polypeptide(L)'
;MEPYQVTPEGNDPVQPRKPKSRIVSFRVDEDDFARLHALARQTSCSRGEVLRRCLCGVRLASTVDAQALTEVSRANANLNRIGGLLKLAIREGVSDPSSYRRLNLELIDSVMDVRRAVNRLAGQR
;
A
#
# COMPACT_ATOMS: atom_id res chain seq x y z
N MET A 1 9.26 -52.52 -50.52
CA MET A 1 9.17 -51.08 -50.83
C MET A 1 8.68 -50.43 -49.55
N GLU A 2 9.53 -49.60 -48.95
CA GLU A 2 9.34 -48.95 -47.65
C GLU A 2 8.21 -47.88 -47.65
N PRO A 3 7.78 -47.39 -46.47
CA PRO A 3 6.48 -46.76 -46.21
C PRO A 3 6.47 -45.24 -46.42
N TYR A 4 5.28 -44.62 -46.42
CA TYR A 4 5.15 -43.18 -46.22
C TYR A 4 4.15 -42.90 -45.09
N GLN A 5 4.69 -42.57 -43.91
CA GLN A 5 3.92 -41.96 -42.83
C GLN A 5 3.72 -40.48 -43.16
N VAL A 6 2.47 -40.02 -43.16
CA VAL A 6 2.15 -38.59 -43.20
C VAL A 6 1.87 -38.17 -41.75
N THR A 7 2.84 -37.50 -41.13
CA THR A 7 2.62 -36.69 -39.93
C THR A 7 1.87 -35.42 -40.34
N PRO A 8 0.74 -35.07 -39.70
CA PRO A 8 0.25 -33.71 -39.79
C PRO A 8 1.10 -32.83 -38.87
N GLU A 9 1.99 -32.07 -39.50
CA GLU A 9 2.72 -30.97 -38.90
C GLU A 9 1.76 -29.92 -38.33
N GLY A 10 2.18 -29.30 -37.22
CA GLY A 10 1.94 -27.88 -36.98
C GLY A 10 0.56 -27.51 -36.45
N ASN A 11 0.23 -27.96 -35.23
CA ASN A 11 -0.76 -27.23 -34.43
C ASN A 11 -0.08 -25.98 -33.87
N ASP A 12 -0.07 -24.89 -34.66
CA ASP A 12 0.29 -23.57 -34.17
C ASP A 12 -0.56 -23.26 -32.92
N PRO A 13 0.03 -22.81 -31.79
CA PRO A 13 -0.77 -22.47 -30.63
C PRO A 13 -1.68 -21.30 -31.00
N VAL A 14 -2.99 -21.57 -31.01
CA VAL A 14 -4.05 -20.56 -31.17
C VAL A 14 -3.84 -19.50 -30.10
N GLN A 15 -3.18 -18.39 -30.48
CA GLN A 15 -3.02 -17.25 -29.59
C GLN A 15 -4.42 -16.73 -29.22
N PRO A 16 -4.73 -16.54 -27.93
CA PRO A 16 -6.03 -16.06 -27.52
C PRO A 16 -6.26 -14.67 -28.12
N ARG A 17 -7.22 -14.59 -29.06
CA ARG A 17 -7.63 -13.33 -29.67
C ARG A 17 -8.06 -12.37 -28.56
N LYS A 18 -7.37 -11.22 -28.46
CA LYS A 18 -7.75 -10.16 -27.53
C LYS A 18 -9.25 -9.86 -27.70
N PRO A 19 -10.06 -9.85 -26.62
CA PRO A 19 -11.48 -9.59 -26.71
C PRO A 19 -11.70 -8.22 -27.39
N LYS A 20 -12.63 -8.17 -28.34
CA LYS A 20 -12.95 -6.94 -29.09
C LYS A 20 -13.39 -5.86 -28.10
N SER A 21 -12.55 -4.86 -27.87
CA SER A 21 -12.91 -3.70 -27.04
C SER A 21 -13.64 -2.66 -27.89
N ARG A 22 -14.72 -2.09 -27.34
CA ARG A 22 -15.41 -0.94 -27.93
C ARG A 22 -15.06 0.31 -27.12
N ILE A 23 -14.71 1.40 -27.80
CA ILE A 23 -14.53 2.70 -27.15
C ILE A 23 -15.92 3.22 -26.76
N VAL A 24 -16.08 3.59 -25.48
CA VAL A 24 -17.28 4.21 -24.95
C VAL A 24 -16.89 5.58 -24.41
N SER A 25 -17.47 6.63 -24.95
CA SER A 25 -17.38 7.99 -24.40
C SER A 25 -18.61 8.26 -23.54
N PHE A 26 -18.40 8.85 -22.37
CA PHE A 26 -19.46 9.28 -21.48
C PHE A 26 -19.08 10.65 -20.90
N ARG A 27 -20.09 11.45 -20.56
CA ARG A 27 -19.89 12.75 -19.91
C ARG A 27 -20.05 12.56 -18.40
N VAL A 28 -19.15 13.18 -17.66
CA VAL A 28 -19.19 13.31 -16.21
C VAL A 28 -18.99 14.76 -15.85
N ASP A 29 -19.47 15.14 -14.68
CA ASP A 29 -19.07 16.40 -14.08
C ASP A 29 -17.62 16.33 -13.57
N GLU A 30 -17.10 17.48 -13.13
CA GLU A 30 -15.72 17.59 -12.66
C GLU A 30 -15.50 16.83 -11.34
N ASP A 31 -16.53 16.76 -10.49
CA ASP A 31 -16.45 16.09 -9.19
C ASP A 31 -16.33 14.57 -9.36
N ASP A 32 -17.12 13.99 -10.25
CA ASP A 32 -17.06 12.57 -10.63
C ASP A 32 -15.76 12.24 -11.36
N PHE A 33 -15.25 13.15 -12.19
CA PHE A 33 -13.94 13.00 -12.82
C PHE A 33 -12.80 12.98 -11.78
N ALA A 34 -12.85 13.89 -10.80
CA ALA A 34 -11.90 13.93 -9.69
C ALA A 34 -11.96 12.65 -8.83
N ARG A 35 -13.17 12.16 -8.54
CA ARG A 35 -13.39 10.89 -7.83
C ARG A 35 -12.83 9.70 -8.58
N LEU A 36 -13.08 9.61 -9.89
CA LEU A 36 -12.52 8.55 -10.74
C LEU A 36 -10.99 8.57 -10.76
N HIS A 37 -10.40 9.76 -10.83
CA HIS A 37 -8.95 9.93 -10.77
C HIS A 37 -8.37 9.52 -9.42
N ALA A 38 -9.03 9.89 -8.31
CA ALA A 38 -8.63 9.47 -6.97
C ALA A 38 -8.69 7.95 -6.80
N LEU A 39 -9.75 7.30 -7.27
CA LEU A 39 -9.89 5.85 -7.25
C LEU A 39 -8.80 5.15 -8.05
N ALA A 40 -8.51 5.63 -9.27
CA ALA A 40 -7.43 5.12 -10.10
C ALA A 40 -6.08 5.15 -9.38
N ARG A 41 -5.78 6.26 -8.68
CA ARG A 41 -4.57 6.39 -7.85
C ARG A 41 -4.57 5.44 -6.66
N GLN A 42 -5.69 5.30 -5.95
CA GLN A 42 -5.81 4.44 -4.77
C GLN A 42 -5.77 2.95 -5.09
N THR A 43 -6.07 2.54 -6.31
CA THR A 43 -6.08 1.13 -6.73
C THR A 43 -4.92 0.78 -7.65
N SER A 44 -3.99 1.71 -7.93
CA SER A 44 -2.92 1.55 -8.93
C SER A 44 -3.42 1.02 -10.28
N CYS A 45 -4.62 1.44 -10.71
CA CYS A 45 -5.26 0.98 -11.94
C CYS A 45 -5.46 2.16 -12.90
N SER A 46 -5.56 1.89 -14.20
CA SER A 46 -6.01 2.92 -15.14
C SER A 46 -7.49 3.28 -14.90
N ARG A 47 -7.89 4.51 -15.22
CA ARG A 47 -9.29 4.97 -15.10
C ARG A 47 -10.28 4.04 -15.82
N GLY A 48 -9.91 3.54 -17.00
CA GLY A 48 -10.73 2.59 -17.76
C GLY A 48 -10.83 1.22 -17.09
N GLU A 49 -9.79 0.78 -16.39
CA GLU A 49 -9.80 -0.45 -15.61
C GLU A 49 -10.65 -0.32 -14.34
N VAL A 50 -10.60 0.83 -13.67
CA VAL A 50 -11.50 1.15 -12.55
C VAL A 50 -12.96 1.03 -12.98
N LEU A 51 -13.34 1.68 -14.09
CA LEU A 51 -14.70 1.61 -14.63
C LEU A 51 -15.09 0.18 -15.03
N ARG A 52 -14.19 -0.56 -15.68
CA ARG A 52 -14.44 -1.95 -16.06
C ARG A 52 -14.72 -2.82 -14.85
N ARG A 53 -13.94 -2.68 -13.77
CA ARG A 53 -14.14 -3.42 -12.51
C ARG A 53 -15.47 -3.05 -11.85
N CYS A 54 -15.83 -1.77 -11.81
CA CYS A 54 -17.14 -1.32 -11.33
C CYS A 54 -18.30 -1.93 -12.14
N LEU A 55 -18.19 -1.94 -13.48
CA LEU A 55 -19.20 -2.51 -14.38
C LEU A 55 -19.34 -4.03 -14.24
N CYS A 56 -18.24 -4.73 -13.93
CA CYS A 56 -18.24 -6.17 -13.68
C CYS A 56 -18.67 -6.54 -12.25
N GLY A 57 -19.07 -5.58 -11.42
CA GLY A 57 -19.44 -5.81 -10.01
C GLY A 57 -18.27 -6.24 -9.13
N VAL A 58 -17.03 -6.12 -9.61
CA VAL A 58 -15.83 -6.46 -8.85
C VAL A 58 -15.55 -5.32 -7.88
N ARG A 59 -15.54 -5.62 -6.57
CA ARG A 59 -15.11 -4.62 -5.57
C ARG A 59 -13.69 -4.19 -5.89
N LEU A 60 -13.50 -2.89 -6.06
CA LEU A 60 -12.17 -2.28 -6.13
C LEU A 60 -11.49 -2.50 -4.78
N ALA A 61 -10.57 -3.46 -4.71
CA ALA A 61 -9.70 -3.60 -3.56
C ALA A 61 -8.83 -2.34 -3.49
N SER A 62 -8.97 -1.58 -2.40
CA SER A 62 -8.03 -0.51 -2.06
C SER A 62 -6.63 -1.11 -1.99
N THR A 63 -5.64 -0.49 -2.66
CA THR A 63 -4.24 -0.90 -2.49
C THR A 63 -3.63 -0.35 -1.20
N VAL A 64 -4.34 0.56 -0.53
CA VAL A 64 -3.96 1.05 0.80
C VAL A 64 -4.38 -0.01 1.81
N ASP A 65 -3.40 -0.73 2.34
CA ASP A 65 -3.59 -1.54 3.53
C ASP A 65 -3.82 -0.60 4.73
N ALA A 66 -5.07 -0.54 5.19
CA ALA A 66 -5.46 0.27 6.35
C ALA A 66 -4.69 -0.13 7.61
N GLN A 67 -4.26 -1.39 7.72
CA GLN A 67 -3.43 -1.88 8.81
C GLN A 67 -2.02 -1.29 8.71
N ALA A 68 -1.41 -1.31 7.53
CA ALA A 68 -0.12 -0.68 7.29
C ALA A 68 -0.17 0.84 7.57
N LEU A 69 -1.23 1.53 7.15
CA LEU A 69 -1.41 2.96 7.44
C LEU A 69 -1.48 3.22 8.96
N THR A 70 -2.21 2.37 9.69
CA THR A 70 -2.34 2.46 11.15
C THR A 70 -1.00 2.25 11.86
N GLU A 71 -0.20 1.28 11.41
CA GLU A 71 1.12 1.03 11.99
C GLU A 71 2.11 2.17 11.70
N VAL A 72 2.05 2.77 10.50
CA VAL A 72 2.83 3.98 10.17
C VAL A 72 2.43 5.16 11.07
N SER A 73 1.13 5.40 11.25
CA SER A 73 0.63 6.45 12.15
C SER A 73 1.08 6.22 13.60
N ARG A 74 1.08 4.97 14.07
CA ARG A 74 1.56 4.62 15.42
C ARG A 74 3.05 4.89 15.58
N ALA A 75 3.87 4.49 14.59
CA ALA A 75 5.31 4.77 14.62
C ALA A 75 5.58 6.29 14.68
N ASN A 76 4.85 7.08 13.90
CA ASN A 76 4.99 8.54 13.90
C ASN A 76 4.62 9.18 15.25
N ALA A 77 3.54 8.71 15.89
CA ALA A 77 3.15 9.19 17.22
C ALA A 77 4.22 8.91 18.28
N ASN A 78 4.82 7.71 18.25
CA ASN A 78 5.89 7.34 19.18
C ASN A 78 7.17 8.16 18.94
N LEU A 79 7.52 8.44 17.68
CA LEU A 79 8.65 9.32 17.34
C LEU A 79 8.43 10.75 17.84
N ASN A 80 7.21 11.28 17.73
CA ASN A 80 6.85 12.57 18.30
C ASN A 80 7.01 12.61 19.83
N ARG A 81 6.61 11.53 20.51
CA ARG A 81 6.81 11.38 21.97
C ARG A 81 8.30 11.38 22.33
N ILE A 82 9.12 10.60 21.62
CA ILE A 82 10.59 10.56 21.81
C ILE A 82 11.19 11.95 21.64
N GLY A 83 10.82 12.66 20.56
CA GLY A 83 11.31 14.01 20.32
C GLY A 83 10.89 15.01 21.40
N GLY A 84 9.68 14.86 21.95
CA GLY A 84 9.20 15.65 23.09
C GLY A 84 10.01 15.41 24.36
N LEU A 85 10.27 14.14 24.69
CA LEU A 85 11.08 13.75 25.84
C LEU A 85 12.51 14.27 25.72
N LEU A 86 13.12 14.15 24.54
CA LEU A 86 14.46 14.64 24.29
C LEU A 86 14.54 16.17 24.45
N LYS A 87 13.54 16.90 23.93
CA LYS A 87 13.45 18.36 24.13
C LYS A 87 13.32 18.74 25.59
N LEU A 88 12.51 18.02 26.37
CA LEU A 88 12.37 18.24 27.82
C LEU A 88 13.71 18.02 28.54
N ALA A 89 14.39 16.92 28.24
CA ALA A 89 15.69 16.61 28.84
C ALA A 89 16.75 17.68 28.56
N ILE A 90 16.78 18.22 27.33
CA ILE A 90 17.71 19.30 26.95
C ILE A 90 17.32 20.61 27.64
N ARG A 91 16.03 20.94 27.70
CA ARG A 91 15.53 22.22 28.22
C ARG A 91 15.64 22.33 29.73
N GLU A 92 15.22 21.29 30.45
CA GLU A 92 15.17 21.32 31.92
C GLU A 92 16.52 20.98 32.53
N GLY A 93 17.39 20.33 31.75
CA GLY A 93 18.63 19.75 32.27
C GLY A 93 18.31 18.59 33.21
N VAL A 94 18.98 17.47 33.02
CA VAL A 94 18.72 16.32 33.88
C VAL A 94 19.48 16.48 35.19
N SER A 95 18.87 17.21 36.11
CA SER A 95 19.50 17.72 37.33
C SER A 95 19.41 16.75 38.50
N ASP A 96 18.46 15.80 38.49
CA ASP A 96 18.31 14.77 39.51
C ASP A 96 18.36 13.34 38.91
N PRO A 97 19.06 12.39 39.57
CA PRO A 97 19.18 11.00 39.09
C PRO A 97 17.85 10.26 38.89
N SER A 98 16.80 10.59 39.64
CA SER A 98 15.48 9.95 39.50
C SER A 98 14.77 10.41 38.23
N SER A 99 14.86 11.71 37.91
CA SER A 99 14.36 12.29 36.66
C SER A 99 15.10 11.73 35.44
N TYR A 100 16.42 11.56 35.53
CA TYR A 100 17.21 10.87 34.51
C TYR A 100 16.71 9.47 34.25
N ARG A 101 16.57 8.68 35.33
CA ARG A 101 16.17 7.28 35.24
C ARG A 101 14.79 7.12 34.62
N ARG A 102 13.83 7.95 35.05
CA ARG A 102 12.46 7.93 34.51
C ARG A 102 12.43 8.28 33.02
N LEU A 103 13.13 9.34 32.62
CA LEU A 103 13.22 9.75 31.23
C LEU A 103 13.86 8.66 30.36
N ASN A 104 14.94 8.04 30.85
CA ASN A 104 15.62 6.96 30.12
C ASN A 104 14.71 5.74 29.91
N LEU A 105 13.94 5.35 30.94
CA LEU A 105 12.96 4.27 30.82
C LEU A 105 11.89 4.59 29.77
N GLU A 106 11.33 5.79 29.80
CA GLU A 106 10.30 6.21 28.86
C GLU A 106 10.81 6.31 27.41
N LEU A 107 12.08 6.70 27.24
CA LEU A 107 12.76 6.72 25.94
C LEU A 107 12.96 5.30 25.40
N ILE A 108 13.44 4.38 26.24
CA ILE A 108 13.64 2.97 25.87
C ILE A 108 12.30 2.35 25.45
N ASP A 109 11.25 2.53 26.23
CA ASP A 109 9.91 2.02 25.91
C ASP A 109 9.40 2.56 24.58
N SER A 110 9.52 3.88 24.36
CA SER A 110 9.07 4.51 23.12
C SER A 110 9.86 4.01 21.91
N VAL A 111 11.17 3.80 22.03
CA VAL A 111 12.02 3.21 20.98
C VAL A 111 11.62 1.77 20.69
N MET A 112 11.34 0.98 21.72
CA MET A 112 10.85 -0.38 21.57
C MET A 112 9.51 -0.43 20.81
N ASP A 113 8.60 0.49 21.11
CA ASP A 113 7.31 0.55 20.42
C ASP A 113 7.43 0.97 18.95
N VAL A 114 8.33 1.89 18.62
CA VAL A 114 8.68 2.20 17.22
C VAL A 114 9.22 0.96 16.53
N ARG A 115 10.18 0.27 17.14
CA ARG A 115 10.79 -0.94 16.56
C ARG A 115 9.75 -2.04 16.31
N ARG A 116 8.81 -2.24 17.23
CA ARG A 116 7.69 -3.19 17.04
C ARG A 116 6.78 -2.78 15.88
N ALA A 117 6.40 -1.51 15.79
CA ALA A 117 5.56 -1.02 14.69
C ALA A 117 6.25 -1.18 13.32
N VAL A 118 7.54 -0.84 13.24
CA VAL A 118 8.35 -1.02 12.03
C VAL A 118 8.50 -2.49 11.64
N ASN A 119 8.73 -3.39 12.61
CA ASN A 119 8.82 -4.83 12.33
C ASN A 119 7.49 -5.40 11.81
N ARG A 120 6.34 -4.91 12.32
CA ARG A 120 5.02 -5.31 11.80
C ARG A 120 4.84 -4.84 10.35
N LEU A 121 5.27 -3.64 10.02
CA LEU A 121 5.27 -3.14 8.64
C LEU A 121 6.20 -3.94 7.72
N ALA A 122 7.38 -4.32 8.20
CA ALA A 122 8.36 -5.08 7.43
C ALA A 122 7.93 -6.54 7.17
N GLY A 123 7.15 -7.13 8.09
CA GLY A 123 6.67 -8.52 8.02
C GLY A 123 5.36 -8.71 7.23
N GLN A 124 4.70 -7.64 6.78
CA GLN A 124 3.49 -7.70 5.93
C GLN A 124 3.79 -7.80 4.42
N ARG A 125 4.99 -8.25 4.03
CA ARG A 125 5.41 -8.39 2.62
C ARG A 125 5.26 -9.81 2.10
#